data_AF-A0AAD6VRI1-F1
#
_entry.id   AF-A0AAD6VRI1-F1
#
_cell.length_a   1.000
_cell.length_b   1.000
_cell.length_c   1.000
_cell.angle_alpha   90.00
_cell.angle_beta   90.00
_cell.angle_gamma   90.00
#
_symmetry.space_group_name_H-M   'P 1'
#
loop_
_entity.id
_entity.type
_entity.pdbx_description
1 polymer ?
#
loop_
_entity_poly.entity_id
_entity_poly.type
_entity_poly.pdbx_seq_one_letter_code
_entity_poly.pdbx_strand_id
1 'polypeptide(L)'
;MWIALCNWDHFGKDAEKAYSALHTAALRKAKDAHDGSKDMADTTMVQAYFLEGYAQHFLTDLFSSGHLRTPRRKLHENFFGDPENLPNPWPADGCAQKMHNEDCANGLWVRNLNGEGWAAYGDKQLFSSKSDRNLVQALKAAQAGADEVRKTRLTGEIPDADDFAALQLTPILDESLSGMNYAPMFAESDGKLLFRNDVDDRNSYKSLKP
;
A
#
# COMPACT_ATOMS: atom_id res chain seq x y z
N MET A 1 1.58 9.62 -10.55
CA MET A 1 1.95 8.27 -11.04
C MET A 1 0.94 7.88 -12.11
N TRP A 2 1.37 7.34 -13.25
CA TRP A 2 0.43 6.85 -14.27
C TRP A 2 -0.02 5.46 -13.84
N ILE A 3 -1.33 5.22 -13.72
CA ILE A 3 -1.88 3.86 -13.59
C ILE A 3 -1.60 3.17 -14.92
N ALA A 4 -0.55 2.37 -14.97
CA ALA A 4 -0.24 1.51 -16.11
C ALA A 4 -1.13 0.26 -16.07
N LEU A 5 -1.28 -0.40 -17.22
CA LEU A 5 -2.00 -1.67 -17.38
C LEU A 5 -1.39 -2.70 -16.40
N CYS A 6 -2.21 -3.22 -15.47
CA CYS A 6 -1.84 -4.22 -14.46
C CYS A 6 -0.75 -3.80 -13.44
N ASN A 7 -1.08 -2.89 -12.51
CA ASN A 7 -0.26 -2.47 -11.36
C ASN A 7 -0.83 -2.91 -10.00
N TRP A 8 -1.26 -4.17 -9.89
CA TRP A 8 -1.96 -4.69 -8.69
C TRP A 8 -1.13 -4.58 -7.41
N ASP A 9 0.19 -4.71 -7.54
CA ASP A 9 1.20 -4.59 -6.50
C ASP A 9 1.24 -3.23 -5.79
N HIS A 10 0.49 -2.23 -6.26
CA HIS A 10 0.36 -0.95 -5.57
C HIS A 10 -0.82 -0.88 -4.59
N PHE A 11 -1.66 -1.91 -4.48
CA PHE A 11 -2.93 -1.83 -3.77
C PHE A 11 -3.02 -2.82 -2.60
N GLY A 12 -3.45 -2.32 -1.44
CA GLY A 12 -3.78 -3.12 -0.25
C GLY A 12 -2.80 -4.26 0.03
N LYS A 13 -3.33 -5.49 0.14
CA LYS A 13 -2.53 -6.69 0.44
C LYS A 13 -1.49 -7.04 -0.62
N ASP A 14 -1.67 -6.60 -1.86
CA ASP A 14 -0.67 -6.81 -2.91
C ASP A 14 0.54 -5.88 -2.71
N ALA A 15 0.34 -4.64 -2.23
CA ALA A 15 1.41 -3.73 -1.83
C ALA A 15 2.17 -4.20 -0.59
N GLU A 16 1.48 -4.72 0.43
CA GLU A 16 2.14 -5.36 1.58
C GLU A 16 3.08 -6.50 1.13
N LYS A 17 2.61 -7.38 0.22
CA LYS A 17 3.43 -8.47 -0.31
C LYS A 17 4.63 -7.97 -1.11
N ALA A 18 4.43 -6.96 -1.96
CA ALA A 18 5.51 -6.35 -2.75
C ALA A 18 6.58 -5.72 -1.84
N TYR A 19 6.15 -4.97 -0.82
CA TYR A 19 7.04 -4.46 0.22
C TYR A 19 7.80 -5.58 0.92
N SER A 20 7.10 -6.58 1.47
CA SER A 20 7.74 -7.66 2.24
C SER A 20 8.78 -8.42 1.41
N ALA A 21 8.51 -8.69 0.13
CA ALA A 21 9.45 -9.37 -0.76
C ALA A 21 10.73 -8.56 -0.98
N LEU A 22 10.60 -7.26 -1.26
CA LEU A 22 11.73 -6.36 -1.52
C LEU A 22 12.51 -6.02 -0.25
N HIS A 23 11.81 -5.78 0.85
CA HIS A 23 12.42 -5.58 2.16
C HIS A 23 13.21 -6.82 2.60
N THR A 24 12.66 -8.03 2.42
CA THR A 24 13.40 -9.29 2.66
C THR A 24 14.67 -9.36 1.82
N ALA A 25 14.63 -8.94 0.55
CA ALA A 25 15.81 -8.90 -0.30
C ALA A 25 16.86 -7.88 0.19
N ALA A 26 16.41 -6.70 0.66
CA ALA A 26 17.26 -5.69 1.28
C ALA A 26 17.94 -6.22 2.55
N LEU A 27 17.19 -6.86 3.44
CA LEU A 27 17.70 -7.49 4.67
C LEU A 27 18.72 -8.58 4.38
N ARG A 28 18.47 -9.43 3.37
CA ARG A 28 19.45 -10.43 2.92
C ARG A 28 20.74 -9.79 2.42
N LYS A 29 20.66 -8.68 1.69
CA LYS A 29 21.87 -7.92 1.27
C LYS A 29 22.59 -7.28 2.46
N ALA A 30 21.87 -6.75 3.43
CA ALA A 30 22.48 -6.24 4.66
C ALA A 30 23.19 -7.34 5.46
N LYS A 31 22.62 -8.56 5.48
CA LYS A 31 23.25 -9.75 6.06
C LYS A 31 24.49 -10.19 5.27
N ASP A 32 24.43 -10.23 3.94
CA ASP A 32 25.61 -10.50 3.10
C ASP A 32 26.75 -9.52 3.42
N ALA A 33 26.43 -8.24 3.65
CA ALA A 33 27.40 -7.23 4.05
C ALA A 33 27.91 -7.39 5.50
N HIS A 34 27.14 -8.02 6.39
CA HIS A 34 27.57 -8.40 7.73
C HIS A 34 28.59 -9.54 7.69
N ASP A 35 28.26 -10.59 6.94
CA ASP A 35 29.04 -11.83 6.86
C ASP A 35 30.28 -11.71 5.93
N GLY A 36 30.26 -10.75 5.00
CA GLY A 36 31.27 -10.54 3.97
C GLY A 36 32.56 -9.83 4.42
N SER A 37 33.52 -9.71 3.50
CA SER A 37 34.75 -8.97 3.75
C SER A 37 34.50 -7.46 3.89
N LYS A 38 35.35 -6.78 4.67
CA LYS A 38 35.25 -5.32 4.88
C LYS A 38 35.33 -4.54 3.57
N ASP A 39 36.11 -5.01 2.61
CA ASP A 39 36.34 -4.33 1.33
C ASP A 39 35.06 -4.28 0.46
N MET A 40 34.14 -5.23 0.62
CA MET A 40 32.89 -5.29 -0.15
C MET A 40 31.68 -4.79 0.64
N ALA A 41 31.80 -4.61 1.95
CA ALA A 41 30.68 -4.32 2.83
C ALA A 41 29.94 -3.03 2.44
N ASP A 42 30.65 -1.98 2.05
CA ASP A 42 30.03 -0.70 1.68
C ASP A 42 29.24 -0.81 0.38
N THR A 43 29.81 -1.47 -0.65
CA THR A 43 29.12 -1.72 -1.92
C THR A 43 27.85 -2.57 -1.72
N THR A 44 27.94 -3.62 -0.90
CA THR A 44 26.78 -4.47 -0.60
C THR A 44 25.72 -3.70 0.21
N MET A 45 26.13 -2.80 1.10
CA MET A 45 25.18 -1.94 1.82
C MET A 45 24.47 -0.94 0.91
N VAL A 46 25.15 -0.39 -0.10
CA VAL A 46 24.48 0.44 -1.12
C VAL A 46 23.41 -0.36 -1.86
N GLN A 47 23.68 -1.62 -2.20
CA GLN A 47 22.68 -2.50 -2.81
C GLN A 47 21.49 -2.78 -1.87
N ALA A 48 21.76 -2.99 -0.58
CA ALA A 48 20.71 -3.18 0.43
C ALA A 48 19.78 -1.97 0.50
N TYR A 49 20.33 -0.75 0.61
CA TYR A 49 19.53 0.47 0.64
C TYR A 49 18.85 0.80 -0.70
N PHE A 50 19.43 0.40 -1.83
CA PHE A 50 18.75 0.51 -3.12
C PHE A 50 17.48 -0.34 -3.17
N LEU A 51 17.58 -1.60 -2.72
CA LEU A 51 16.42 -2.49 -2.62
C LEU A 51 15.40 -1.95 -1.61
N GLU A 52 15.86 -1.42 -0.48
CA GLU A 52 14.98 -0.78 0.51
C GLU A 52 14.26 0.43 -0.08
N GLY A 53 14.98 1.32 -0.76
CA GLY A 53 14.36 2.47 -1.44
C GLY A 53 13.30 2.05 -2.47
N TYR A 54 13.49 0.91 -3.13
CA TYR A 54 12.48 0.34 -4.03
C TYR A 54 11.31 -0.30 -3.27
N ALA A 55 11.56 -0.94 -2.12
CA ALA A 55 10.50 -1.43 -1.23
C ALA A 55 9.64 -0.28 -0.70
N GLN A 56 10.28 0.83 -0.30
CA GLN A 56 9.66 2.03 0.25
C GLN A 56 8.57 2.62 -0.65
N HIS A 57 8.71 2.49 -1.96
CA HIS A 57 7.65 2.83 -2.91
C HIS A 57 6.32 2.15 -2.56
N PHE A 58 6.32 0.82 -2.43
CA PHE A 58 5.13 0.03 -2.06
C PHE A 58 4.69 0.27 -0.62
N LEU A 59 5.64 0.51 0.29
CA LEU A 59 5.30 0.90 1.67
C LEU A 59 4.50 2.20 1.69
N THR A 60 4.94 3.20 0.92
CA THR A 60 4.28 4.51 0.89
C THR A 60 2.93 4.50 0.20
N ASP A 61 2.69 3.56 -0.72
CA ASP A 61 1.35 3.32 -1.28
C ASP A 61 0.35 2.94 -0.17
N LEU A 62 0.78 2.21 0.86
CA LEU A 62 -0.06 1.88 2.02
C LEU A 62 -0.43 3.10 2.89
N PHE A 63 0.12 4.28 2.63
CA PHE A 63 -0.33 5.52 3.27
C PHE A 63 -1.23 6.38 2.38
N SER A 64 -1.44 5.98 1.12
CA SER A 64 -2.34 6.66 0.19
C SER A 64 -3.73 6.01 0.25
N SER A 65 -4.74 6.75 0.68
CA SER A 65 -6.08 6.19 0.90
C SER A 65 -6.70 5.51 -0.33
N GLY A 66 -6.41 6.00 -1.53
CA GLY A 66 -6.85 5.37 -2.78
C GLY A 66 -6.19 4.02 -3.07
N HIS A 67 -5.04 3.75 -2.49
CA HIS A 67 -4.33 2.48 -2.59
C HIS A 67 -4.75 1.46 -1.53
N LEU A 68 -5.29 1.93 -0.39
CA LEU A 68 -5.75 1.08 0.71
C LEU A 68 -6.96 0.21 0.33
N ARG A 69 -8.01 0.85 -0.20
CA ARG A 69 -9.35 0.24 -0.27
C ARG A 69 -9.77 -0.15 -1.68
N THR A 70 -9.13 0.39 -2.72
CA THR A 70 -9.50 0.11 -4.11
C THR A 70 -9.24 -1.37 -4.43
N PRO A 71 -10.29 -2.18 -4.72
CA PRO A 71 -10.14 -3.62 -4.94
C PRO A 71 -9.65 -3.91 -6.36
N ARG A 72 -8.42 -3.47 -6.67
CA ARG A 72 -7.86 -3.40 -8.03
C ARG A 72 -7.82 -4.76 -8.73
N ARG A 73 -7.39 -5.80 -8.02
CA ARG A 73 -7.37 -7.18 -8.52
C ARG A 73 -8.78 -7.67 -8.82
N LYS A 74 -9.70 -7.47 -7.88
CA LYS A 74 -11.10 -7.91 -8.02
C LYS A 74 -11.85 -7.25 -9.17
N LEU A 75 -11.58 -5.95 -9.39
CA LEU A 75 -12.10 -5.23 -10.55
C LEU A 75 -11.66 -5.90 -11.86
N HIS A 76 -10.39 -6.28 -11.99
CA HIS A 76 -9.94 -6.97 -13.20
C HIS A 76 -10.49 -8.40 -13.32
N GLU A 77 -10.69 -9.11 -12.21
CA GLU A 77 -11.35 -10.42 -12.21
C GLU A 77 -12.76 -10.37 -12.82
N ASN A 78 -13.51 -9.32 -12.52
CA ASN A 78 -14.88 -9.19 -12.96
C ASN A 78 -15.03 -8.64 -14.40
N PHE A 79 -14.01 -7.95 -14.92
CA PHE A 79 -14.02 -7.38 -16.27
C PHE A 79 -13.16 -8.16 -17.27
N PHE A 80 -12.93 -9.46 -17.06
CA PHE A 80 -12.24 -10.31 -18.04
C PHE A 80 -13.10 -10.51 -19.30
N GLY A 81 -12.76 -9.76 -20.35
CA GLY A 81 -13.10 -10.04 -21.74
C GLY A 81 -11.84 -10.31 -22.56
N ASP A 82 -11.99 -10.70 -23.82
CA ASP A 82 -10.89 -10.90 -24.77
C ASP A 82 -9.96 -9.66 -24.82
N PRO A 83 -8.69 -9.76 -24.38
CA PRO A 83 -7.76 -8.64 -24.33
C PRO A 83 -7.59 -7.90 -25.67
N GLU A 84 -7.85 -8.57 -26.80
CA GLU A 84 -7.75 -7.99 -28.14
C GLU A 84 -8.94 -7.08 -28.50
N ASN A 85 -10.06 -7.18 -27.76
CA ASN A 85 -11.32 -6.49 -28.05
C ASN A 85 -11.83 -5.62 -26.88
N LEU A 86 -11.01 -5.40 -25.85
CA LEU A 86 -11.38 -4.53 -24.74
C LEU A 86 -11.19 -3.04 -25.09
N PRO A 87 -12.13 -2.17 -24.72
CA PRO A 87 -11.95 -0.73 -24.90
C PRO A 87 -10.77 -0.23 -24.05
N ASN A 88 -9.99 0.71 -24.61
CA ASN A 88 -8.92 1.42 -23.93
C ASN A 88 -9.40 2.85 -23.56
N PRO A 89 -9.41 3.23 -22.27
CA PRO A 89 -8.95 2.47 -21.10
C PRO A 89 -9.88 1.32 -20.71
N TRP A 90 -9.30 0.25 -20.15
CA TRP A 90 -10.04 -0.91 -19.64
C TRP A 90 -11.04 -0.44 -18.58
N PRO A 91 -12.33 -0.85 -18.62
CA PRO A 91 -13.33 -0.47 -17.62
C PRO A 91 -12.89 -0.64 -16.15
N ALA A 92 -12.15 -1.72 -15.83
CA ALA A 92 -11.57 -1.96 -14.52
C ALA A 92 -10.60 -0.85 -14.07
N ASP A 93 -9.81 -0.29 -15.01
CA ASP A 93 -8.91 0.84 -14.76
C ASP A 93 -9.69 2.10 -14.47
N GLY A 94 -10.74 2.37 -15.24
CA GLY A 94 -11.64 3.50 -15.01
C GLY A 94 -12.31 3.42 -13.63
N CYS A 95 -12.84 2.26 -13.26
CA CYS A 95 -13.45 2.03 -11.95
C CYS A 95 -12.46 2.20 -10.81
N ALA A 96 -11.29 1.55 -10.91
CA ALA A 96 -10.24 1.68 -9.91
C ALA A 96 -9.79 3.13 -9.75
N GLN A 97 -9.56 3.84 -10.86
CA GLN A 97 -9.14 5.23 -10.85
C GLN A 97 -10.17 6.15 -10.19
N LYS A 98 -11.47 5.92 -10.41
CA LYS A 98 -12.54 6.71 -9.79
C LYS A 98 -12.57 6.56 -8.28
N MET A 99 -12.58 5.33 -7.78
CA MET A 99 -12.54 5.08 -6.33
C MET A 99 -11.25 5.58 -5.71
N HIS A 100 -10.11 5.30 -6.34
CA HIS A 100 -8.80 5.79 -5.92
C HIS A 100 -8.83 7.31 -5.72
N ASN A 101 -9.32 8.07 -6.69
CA ASN A 101 -9.32 9.53 -6.61
C ASN A 101 -10.28 10.06 -5.55
N GLU A 102 -11.45 9.44 -5.39
CA GLU A 102 -12.39 9.80 -4.33
C GLU A 102 -11.77 9.57 -2.94
N ASP A 103 -11.14 8.41 -2.75
CA ASP A 103 -10.48 8.04 -1.51
C ASP A 103 -9.28 8.94 -1.20
N CYS A 104 -8.44 9.23 -2.19
CA CYS A 104 -7.32 10.15 -2.06
C CYS A 104 -7.76 11.57 -1.68
N ALA A 105 -8.87 12.06 -2.23
CA ALA A 105 -9.35 13.42 -2.01
C ALA A 105 -10.08 13.59 -0.66
N ASN A 106 -10.94 12.64 -0.30
CA ASN A 106 -11.74 12.72 0.93
C ASN A 106 -10.97 12.26 2.16
N GLY A 107 -9.98 11.38 1.95
CA GLY A 107 -9.24 10.70 3.01
C GLY A 107 -10.05 9.57 3.66
N LEU A 108 -9.36 8.73 4.42
CA LEU A 108 -9.94 7.65 5.21
C LEU A 108 -9.42 7.76 6.64
N TRP A 109 -10.28 7.57 7.63
CA TRP A 109 -9.87 7.33 9.00
C TRP A 109 -9.27 5.94 9.12
N VAL A 110 -8.03 5.87 9.59
CA VAL A 110 -7.24 4.65 9.68
C VAL A 110 -6.55 4.55 11.04
N ARG A 111 -6.04 3.36 11.34
CA ARG A 111 -5.26 3.07 12.54
C ARG A 111 -4.19 2.02 12.25
N ASN A 112 -3.04 2.09 12.91
CA ASN A 112 -1.98 1.07 12.84
C ASN A 112 -2.06 0.06 14.00
N LEU A 113 -1.19 -0.95 13.99
CA LEU A 113 -1.18 -1.99 15.03
C LEU A 113 -0.76 -1.48 16.42
N ASN A 114 -0.12 -0.31 16.49
CA ASN A 114 0.18 0.40 17.74
C ASN A 114 -1.00 1.21 18.30
N GLY A 115 -2.15 1.21 17.61
CA GLY A 115 -3.35 1.93 18.04
C GLY A 115 -3.38 3.41 17.68
N GLU A 116 -2.38 3.93 16.96
CA GLU A 116 -2.37 5.32 16.50
C GLU A 116 -3.39 5.51 15.37
N GLY A 117 -4.35 6.42 15.55
CA GLY A 117 -5.37 6.75 14.54
C GLY A 117 -5.15 8.10 13.86
N TRP A 118 -5.36 8.17 12.55
CA TRP A 118 -5.26 9.41 11.77
C TRP A 118 -6.11 9.38 10.50
N ALA A 119 -6.24 10.54 9.84
CA ALA A 119 -6.84 10.63 8.52
C ALA A 119 -5.74 10.45 7.46
N ALA A 120 -5.79 9.34 6.74
CA ALA A 120 -4.94 9.08 5.59
C ALA A 120 -5.56 9.74 4.35
N TYR A 121 -4.84 10.68 3.76
CA TYR A 121 -5.15 11.24 2.45
C TYR A 121 -4.20 10.62 1.42
N GLY A 122 -4.49 10.77 0.14
CA GLY A 122 -3.69 10.12 -0.88
C GLY A 122 -2.99 11.06 -1.84
N ASP A 123 -2.83 10.57 -3.06
CA ASP A 123 -2.14 11.26 -4.15
C ASP A 123 -2.53 12.73 -4.27
N LYS A 124 -1.52 13.56 -4.49
CA LYS A 124 -1.62 15.04 -4.60
C LYS A 124 -1.94 15.75 -3.29
N GLN A 125 -2.05 15.05 -2.15
CA GLN A 125 -2.26 15.66 -0.83
C GLN A 125 -0.99 15.75 0.03
N LEU A 126 0.16 15.24 -0.42
CA LEU A 126 1.38 15.15 0.40
C LEU A 126 1.80 16.47 1.09
N PHE A 127 1.69 17.60 0.38
CA PHE A 127 2.04 18.92 0.89
C PHE A 127 0.83 19.77 1.29
N SER A 128 -0.35 19.15 1.37
CA SER A 128 -1.55 19.76 1.95
C SER A 128 -1.48 19.64 3.45
N SER A 129 -1.86 20.69 4.19
CA SER A 129 -1.91 20.67 5.67
C SER A 129 -2.84 19.58 6.22
N LYS A 130 -3.77 19.08 5.42
CA LYS A 130 -4.62 17.93 5.77
C LYS A 130 -3.83 16.64 5.95
N SER A 131 -2.69 16.51 5.27
CA SER A 131 -1.88 15.28 5.22
C SER A 131 -0.70 15.30 6.19
N ASP A 132 -0.52 16.34 7.01
CA ASP A 132 0.64 16.47 7.91
C ASP A 132 0.81 15.24 8.82
N ARG A 133 -0.30 14.74 9.41
CA ARG A 133 -0.26 13.52 10.23
C ARG A 133 0.05 12.27 9.41
N ASN A 134 -0.49 12.16 8.20
CA ASN A 134 -0.25 11.02 7.33
C ASN A 134 1.22 10.97 6.88
N LEU A 135 1.81 12.13 6.53
CA LEU A 135 3.23 12.26 6.22
C LEU A 135 4.11 11.84 7.39
N VAL A 136 3.78 12.26 8.62
CA VAL A 136 4.52 11.84 9.82
C VAL A 136 4.48 10.33 9.99
N GLN A 137 3.33 9.68 9.78
CA GLN A 137 3.23 8.22 9.91
C GLN A 137 3.99 7.49 8.78
N ALA A 138 3.89 7.97 7.54
CA ALA A 138 4.66 7.42 6.42
C ALA A 138 6.17 7.53 6.66
N LEU A 139 6.66 8.67 7.16
CA LEU A 139 8.07 8.87 7.50
C LEU A 139 8.54 7.95 8.63
N LYS A 140 7.73 7.73 9.66
CA LYS A 140 8.05 6.79 10.75
C LYS A 140 8.21 5.37 10.21
N ALA A 141 7.27 4.92 9.37
CA ALA A 141 7.34 3.58 8.76
C ALA A 141 8.54 3.44 7.82
N ALA A 142 8.82 4.48 7.02
CA ALA A 142 9.98 4.50 6.14
C ALA A 142 11.30 4.42 6.92
N GLN A 143 11.40 5.18 8.01
CA GLN A 143 12.57 5.14 8.89
C GLN A 143 12.71 3.76 9.54
N ALA A 144 11.62 3.13 9.99
CA ALA A 144 11.65 1.81 10.60
C ALA A 144 12.24 0.74 9.65
N GLY A 145 11.86 0.74 8.37
CA GLY A 145 12.44 -0.18 7.38
C GLY A 145 13.93 0.05 7.15
N ALA A 146 14.36 1.31 7.02
CA ALA A 146 15.78 1.65 6.91
C ALA A 146 16.59 1.27 8.16
N ASP A 147 15.99 1.44 9.35
CA ASP A 147 16.60 1.05 10.62
C ASP A 147 16.74 -0.46 10.75
N GLU A 148 15.78 -1.25 10.26
CA GLU A 148 15.89 -2.71 10.21
C GLU A 148 17.02 -3.17 9.29
N VAL A 149 17.17 -2.58 8.10
CA VAL A 149 18.31 -2.83 7.20
C VAL A 149 19.64 -2.57 7.92
N ARG A 150 19.73 -1.43 8.62
CA ARG A 150 20.93 -1.10 9.40
C ARG A 150 21.15 -2.07 10.55
N LYS A 151 20.09 -2.44 11.29
CA LYS A 151 20.15 -3.38 12.41
C LYS A 151 20.64 -4.75 11.95
N THR A 152 20.13 -5.26 10.84
CA THR A 152 20.57 -6.53 10.24
C THR A 152 22.04 -6.46 9.86
N ARG A 153 22.52 -5.35 9.29
CA ARG A 153 23.96 -5.18 9.02
C ARG A 153 24.82 -5.27 10.28
N LEU A 154 24.33 -4.78 11.42
CA LEU A 154 25.08 -4.77 12.67
C LEU A 154 25.03 -6.11 13.42
N THR A 155 23.88 -6.80 13.36
CA THR A 155 23.60 -7.99 14.19
C THR A 155 23.69 -9.30 13.42
N GLY A 156 23.51 -9.27 12.09
CA GLY A 156 23.38 -10.45 11.25
C GLY A 156 22.01 -11.12 11.33
N GLU A 157 21.08 -10.56 12.13
CA GLU A 157 19.73 -11.09 12.36
C GLU A 157 18.73 -10.51 11.34
N ILE A 158 17.88 -11.37 10.80
CA ILE A 158 16.78 -11.00 9.91
C ILE A 158 15.48 -11.29 10.67
N PRO A 159 14.60 -10.29 10.91
CA PRO A 159 13.30 -10.53 11.51
C PRO A 159 12.39 -11.36 10.61
N ASP A 160 11.41 -12.04 11.19
CA ASP A 160 10.35 -12.70 10.43
C ASP A 160 9.49 -11.64 9.72
N ALA A 161 8.95 -12.01 8.55
CA ALA A 161 8.21 -11.06 7.71
C ALA A 161 6.94 -10.50 8.36
N ASP A 162 6.34 -11.25 9.28
CA ASP A 162 5.18 -10.81 10.06
C ASP A 162 5.56 -9.76 11.12
N ASP A 163 6.84 -9.67 11.47
CA ASP A 163 7.38 -8.78 12.50
C ASP A 163 8.10 -7.54 11.95
N PHE A 164 8.06 -7.31 10.64
CA PHE A 164 8.68 -6.12 10.02
C PHE A 164 8.13 -4.83 10.65
N ALA A 165 9.02 -4.07 11.29
CA ALA A 165 8.67 -2.90 12.07
C ALA A 165 7.95 -1.83 11.24
N ALA A 166 8.32 -1.69 9.96
CA ALA A 166 7.64 -0.78 9.04
C ALA A 166 6.15 -1.13 8.83
N LEU A 167 5.82 -2.41 8.69
CA LEU A 167 4.43 -2.86 8.48
C LEU A 167 3.58 -2.76 9.74
N GLN A 168 4.19 -2.79 10.93
CA GLN A 168 3.46 -2.53 12.18
C GLN A 168 2.93 -1.09 12.28
N LEU A 169 3.53 -0.16 11.50
CA LEU A 169 3.20 1.25 11.46
C LEU A 169 2.23 1.63 10.34
N THR A 170 1.95 0.72 9.39
CA THR A 170 1.01 0.99 8.30
C THR A 170 -0.45 0.93 8.78
N PRO A 171 -1.39 1.54 8.04
CA PRO A 171 -2.82 1.35 8.24
C PRO A 171 -3.24 -0.14 8.22
N ILE A 172 -4.08 -0.54 9.17
CA ILE A 172 -4.78 -1.82 9.12
C ILE A 172 -5.79 -1.77 7.98
N LEU A 173 -5.55 -2.53 6.91
CA LEU A 173 -6.34 -2.47 5.67
C LEU A 173 -7.84 -2.69 5.91
N ASP A 174 -8.21 -3.68 6.71
CA ASP A 174 -9.63 -4.01 6.96
C ASP A 174 -10.37 -2.90 7.70
N GLU A 175 -9.68 -2.09 8.52
CA GLU A 175 -10.31 -0.96 9.20
C GLU A 175 -10.67 0.17 8.24
N SER A 176 -10.02 0.26 7.07
CA SER A 176 -10.40 1.22 6.02
C SER A 176 -11.79 0.96 5.45
N LEU A 177 -12.28 -0.29 5.55
CA LEU A 177 -13.63 -0.71 5.15
C LEU A 177 -14.66 -0.54 6.26
N SER A 178 -14.25 -0.19 7.49
CA SER A 178 -15.16 -0.03 8.62
C SER A 178 -16.14 1.13 8.45
N GLY A 179 -17.28 1.07 9.14
CA GLY A 179 -18.31 2.13 9.11
C GLY A 179 -17.90 3.47 9.75
N MET A 180 -16.65 3.60 10.23
CA MET A 180 -16.08 4.92 10.56
C MET A 180 -15.79 5.76 9.32
N ASN A 181 -15.59 5.09 8.18
CA ASN A 181 -15.41 5.73 6.88
C ASN A 181 -16.74 5.81 6.13
N TYR A 182 -16.77 6.64 5.08
CA TYR A 182 -17.88 6.62 4.15
C TYR A 182 -17.88 5.31 3.34
N ALA A 183 -19.07 4.88 2.91
CA ALA A 183 -19.26 3.65 2.15
C ALA A 183 -18.31 3.62 0.95
N PRO A 184 -17.61 2.51 0.64
CA PRO A 184 -16.72 2.44 -0.52
C PRO A 184 -17.49 2.49 -1.84
N MET A 185 -16.84 2.95 -2.92
CA MET A 185 -17.44 2.91 -4.26
C MET A 185 -17.52 1.47 -4.75
N PHE A 186 -16.45 0.71 -4.52
CA PHE A 186 -16.34 -0.73 -4.77
C PHE A 186 -15.80 -1.42 -3.53
N ALA A 187 -16.34 -2.58 -3.18
CA ALA A 187 -15.85 -3.41 -2.09
C ALA A 187 -15.85 -4.88 -2.51
N GLU A 188 -14.99 -5.68 -1.91
CA GLU A 188 -15.06 -7.14 -2.02
C GLU A 188 -15.77 -7.72 -0.79
N SER A 189 -16.72 -8.62 -1.02
CA SER A 189 -17.42 -9.35 0.05
C SER A 189 -17.83 -10.73 -0.45
N ASP A 190 -17.50 -11.78 0.29
CA ASP A 190 -17.77 -13.18 -0.06
C ASP A 190 -17.32 -13.55 -1.49
N GLY A 191 -16.15 -13.04 -1.90
CA GLY A 191 -15.58 -13.26 -3.24
C GLY A 191 -16.34 -12.57 -4.37
N LYS A 192 -17.28 -11.67 -4.07
CA LYS A 192 -18.02 -10.85 -5.04
C LYS A 192 -17.58 -9.41 -4.96
N LEU A 193 -17.54 -8.75 -6.11
CA LEU A 193 -17.42 -7.31 -6.19
C LEU A 193 -18.79 -6.70 -5.88
N LEU A 194 -18.84 -5.79 -4.92
CA LEU A 194 -20.00 -4.97 -4.63
C LEU A 194 -19.74 -3.53 -5.05
N PHE A 195 -20.79 -2.81 -5.43
CA PHE A 195 -20.71 -1.39 -5.77
C PHE A 195 -21.94 -0.63 -5.29
N ARG A 196 -21.80 0.69 -5.08
CA ARG A 196 -22.92 1.54 -4.67
C ARG A 196 -24.00 1.59 -5.75
N ASN A 197 -25.27 1.46 -5.38
CA ASN A 197 -26.40 1.67 -6.30
C ASN A 197 -26.43 3.10 -6.86
N ASP A 198 -26.19 4.08 -5.99
CA ASP A 198 -26.00 5.48 -6.34
C ASP A 198 -24.53 5.83 -6.05
N VAL A 199 -23.79 6.21 -7.08
CA VAL A 199 -22.35 6.49 -6.98
C VAL A 199 -22.05 7.62 -5.99
N ASP A 200 -22.99 8.55 -5.81
CA ASP A 200 -22.85 9.70 -4.92
C ASP A 200 -23.33 9.42 -3.48
N ASP A 201 -24.00 8.28 -3.22
CA ASP A 201 -24.43 7.88 -1.88
C ASP A 201 -23.27 7.30 -1.06
N ARG A 202 -22.50 8.20 -0.47
CA ARG A 202 -21.37 7.89 0.43
C ARG A 202 -21.80 7.43 1.84
N ASN A 203 -23.08 7.49 2.18
CA ASN A 203 -23.53 7.28 3.56
C ASN A 203 -24.11 5.88 3.82
N SER A 204 -24.40 5.10 2.77
CA SER A 204 -25.10 3.83 2.91
C SER A 204 -24.26 2.63 2.51
N TYR A 205 -23.72 1.88 3.48
CA TYR A 205 -23.16 0.55 3.21
C TYR A 205 -24.24 -0.45 2.75
N LYS A 206 -25.52 -0.18 3.06
CA LYS A 206 -26.67 -1.00 2.65
C LYS A 206 -27.01 -0.86 1.17
N SER A 207 -26.43 0.13 0.48
CA SER A 207 -26.64 0.35 -0.95
C SER A 207 -25.63 -0.42 -1.82
N LEU A 208 -24.70 -1.16 -1.22
CA LEU A 208 -23.77 -2.03 -1.95
C LEU A 208 -24.51 -3.27 -2.49
N LYS A 209 -24.42 -3.50 -3.80
CA LYS A 209 -25.00 -4.67 -4.48
C LYS A 209 -23.95 -5.39 -5.34
N PRO A 210 -24.10 -6.72 -5.52
CA PRO A 210 -23.25 -7.51 -6.41
C PRO A 210 -23.45 -7.14 -7.89
#